data_AF-A0A847XFD3-F1
#
_entry.id   AF-A0A847XFD3-F1
#
_cell.length_a   1.000
_cell.length_b   1.000
_cell.length_c   1.000
_cell.angle_alpha   90.00
_cell.angle_beta   90.00
_cell.angle_gamma   90.00
#
_symmetry.space_group_name_H-M   'P 1'
#
loop_
_entity.id
_entity.type
_entity.pdbx_description
1 polymer ?
#
loop_
_entity_poly.entity_id
_entity_poly.type
_entity_poly.pdbx_seq_one_letter_code
_entity_poly.pdbx_strand_id
1 'polypeptide(L)'
;KRTVDDAIETYKLALYIGQLLDYKRIDLGSLCLSIAWLYRIKEDLEEEKRFLKLTKNLFEEGYYKETLEDTNMEELRLDYLLGEISRRLEDKEDALKWFNTTLSNPRLKSKPVIEKIVREQWRLMREG
;
A
#
# COMPACT_ATOMS: atom_id res chain seq x y z
N LYS A 1 0.46 29.38 -4.41
CA LYS A 1 -0.13 28.21 -5.13
C LYS A 1 0.69 27.00 -4.71
N ARG A 2 0.09 25.92 -4.18
CA ARG A 2 0.84 24.74 -3.74
C ARG A 2 1.25 23.88 -4.94
N THR A 3 2.48 23.38 -4.93
CA THR A 3 3.05 22.49 -5.94
C THR A 3 3.03 21.03 -5.48
N VAL A 4 3.33 20.09 -6.37
CA VAL A 4 3.51 18.67 -6.01
C VAL A 4 4.71 18.50 -5.07
N ASP A 5 5.76 19.30 -5.24
CA ASP A 5 6.93 19.30 -4.37
C ASP A 5 6.60 19.76 -2.95
N ASP A 6 5.81 20.83 -2.81
CA ASP A 6 5.34 21.29 -1.49
C ASP A 6 4.56 20.17 -0.76
N ALA A 7 3.78 19.39 -1.51
CA ALA A 7 3.03 18.26 -0.97
C ALA A 7 3.96 17.13 -0.52
N ILE A 8 4.95 16.77 -1.34
CA ILE A 8 5.96 15.74 -1.01
C ILE A 8 6.71 16.14 0.27
N GLU A 9 7.17 17.38 0.38
CA GLU A 9 7.84 17.89 1.58
C GLU A 9 6.95 17.82 2.81
N THR A 10 5.68 18.23 2.68
CA THR A 10 4.70 18.17 3.77
C THR A 10 4.47 16.74 4.26
N TYR A 11 4.31 15.77 3.33
CA TYR A 11 4.14 14.37 3.70
C TYR A 11 5.41 13.76 4.31
N LYS A 12 6.61 14.14 3.83
CA LYS A 12 7.87 13.71 4.44
C LYS A 12 8.03 14.24 5.87
N LEU A 13 7.63 15.48 6.13
CA LEU A 13 7.58 16.03 7.49
C LEU A 13 6.57 15.29 8.36
N ALA A 14 5.38 14.99 7.85
CA ALA A 14 4.39 14.19 8.57
C ALA A 14 4.91 12.78 8.89
N LEU A 15 5.60 12.14 7.95
CA LEU A 15 6.24 10.83 8.15
C LEU A 15 7.28 10.91 9.26
N TYR A 16 8.15 11.92 9.23
CA TYR A 16 9.18 12.13 10.26
C TYR A 16 8.58 12.38 11.64
N ILE A 17 7.57 13.24 11.74
CA ILE A 17 6.85 13.51 12.99
C ILE A 17 6.17 12.23 13.50
N GLY A 18 5.49 11.48 12.63
CA GLY A 18 4.85 10.22 12.98
C GLY A 18 5.85 9.18 13.50
N GLN A 19 7.06 9.12 12.93
CA GLN A 19 8.14 8.28 13.43
C GLN A 19 8.61 8.69 14.84
N LEU A 20 8.75 10.00 15.09
CA LEU A 20 9.13 10.51 16.42
C LEU A 20 8.05 10.27 17.48
N LEU A 21 6.78 10.30 17.08
CA LEU A 21 5.63 10.06 17.95
C LEU A 21 5.21 8.59 18.01
N ASP A 22 6.00 7.69 17.43
CA ASP A 22 5.76 6.24 17.40
C ASP A 22 4.35 5.87 16.89
N TYR A 23 3.94 6.50 15.79
CA TYR A 23 2.69 6.15 15.12
C TYR A 23 2.73 4.70 14.61
N LYS A 24 1.54 4.08 14.54
CA LYS A 24 1.36 2.73 14.00
C LYS A 24 2.01 2.61 12.61
N ARG A 25 2.59 1.45 12.33
CA ARG A 25 3.23 1.13 11.05
C ARG A 25 2.26 1.33 9.88
N ILE A 26 0.99 0.99 10.06
CA ILE A 26 -0.07 1.19 9.05
C ILE A 26 -0.26 2.68 8.70
N ASP A 27 -0.18 3.58 9.68
CA ASP A 27 -0.33 5.02 9.42
C ASP A 27 0.91 5.58 8.72
N LEU A 28 2.10 5.18 9.16
CA LEU A 28 3.37 5.53 8.50
C LEU A 28 3.43 5.00 7.05
N GLY A 29 2.94 3.78 6.83
CA GLY A 29 2.85 3.17 5.50
C GLY A 29 1.90 3.96 4.59
N SER A 30 0.79 4.45 5.13
CA SER A 30 -0.18 5.26 4.37
C SER A 30 0.40 6.62 3.95
N LEU A 31 1.26 7.22 4.80
CA LEU A 31 2.03 8.41 4.43
C LEU A 31 3.05 8.10 3.32
N CYS A 32 3.79 6.98 3.43
CA CYS A 32 4.71 6.55 2.39
C CYS A 32 3.99 6.30 1.04
N LEU A 33 2.80 5.68 1.07
CA LEU A 33 2.00 5.43 -0.12
C LEU A 33 1.59 6.74 -0.80
N SER A 34 1.20 7.73 -0.01
CA SER A 34 0.85 9.07 -0.51
C SER A 34 2.04 9.73 -1.19
N ILE A 35 3.25 9.62 -0.61
CA ILE A 35 4.48 10.13 -1.21
C ILE A 35 4.79 9.39 -2.53
N ALA A 36 4.65 8.07 -2.57
CA ALA A 36 4.86 7.28 -3.78
C ALA A 36 3.94 7.75 -4.94
N TRP A 37 2.67 8.02 -4.65
CA TRP A 37 1.73 8.53 -5.65
C TRP A 37 2.09 9.93 -6.14
N LEU A 38 2.61 10.80 -5.27
CA LEU A 38 3.08 12.12 -5.68
C LEU A 38 4.30 12.02 -6.60
N TYR A 39 5.24 11.11 -6.33
CA TYR A 39 6.36 10.85 -7.22
C TYR A 39 5.93 10.25 -8.56
N ARG A 40 4.91 9.38 -8.57
CA ARG A 40 4.28 8.90 -9.80
C ARG A 40 3.74 10.06 -10.66
N ILE A 41 3.06 11.03 -10.04
CA ILE A 41 2.55 12.21 -10.75
C ILE A 41 3.70 13.06 -11.32
N LYS A 42 4.87 13.04 -10.68
CA LYS A 42 6.09 13.68 -11.17
C LYS A 42 6.87 12.87 -12.20
N GLU A 43 6.41 11.67 -12.55
CA GLU A 43 7.13 10.73 -13.43
C GLU A 43 8.51 10.32 -12.90
N ASP A 44 8.74 10.47 -11.58
CA ASP A 44 9.97 10.04 -10.91
C ASP A 44 9.78 8.61 -10.39
N LEU A 45 10.02 7.66 -11.29
CA LEU A 45 9.76 6.23 -11.04
C LEU A 45 10.73 5.62 -10.02
N GLU A 46 11.93 6.17 -9.88
CA GLU A 46 12.92 5.69 -8.91
C GLU A 46 12.48 6.01 -7.48
N GLU A 47 12.09 7.25 -7.21
CA GLU A 47 11.55 7.62 -5.90
C GLU A 47 10.17 7.01 -5.65
N GLU A 48 9.32 6.84 -6.67
CA GLU A 48 8.09 6.06 -6.53
C GLU A 48 8.41 4.64 -6.02
N LYS A 49 9.30 3.89 -6.70
CA LYS A 49 9.68 2.53 -6.32
C LYS A 49 10.27 2.49 -4.91
N ARG A 50 11.10 3.46 -4.55
CA ARG A 50 11.67 3.58 -3.20
C ARG A 50 10.58 3.71 -2.13
N PHE A 51 9.62 4.62 -2.31
CA PHE A 51 8.53 4.81 -1.33
C PHE A 51 7.50 3.67 -1.34
N LEU A 52 7.29 3.00 -2.48
CA LEU A 52 6.49 1.78 -2.53
C LEU A 52 7.14 0.65 -1.73
N LYS A 53 8.46 0.48 -1.78
CA LYS A 53 9.18 -0.51 -0.97
C LYS A 53 9.05 -0.21 0.53
N LEU A 54 9.17 1.05 0.93
CA LEU A 54 8.94 1.48 2.31
C LEU A 54 7.50 1.21 2.75
N THR A 55 6.53 1.53 1.89
CA THR A 55 5.10 1.26 2.12
C THR A 55 4.86 -0.22 2.36
N LYS A 56 5.37 -1.10 1.47
CA LYS A 56 5.23 -2.56 1.59
C LYS A 56 5.75 -3.03 2.94
N ASN A 57 6.98 -2.67 3.30
CA ASN A 57 7.60 -3.11 4.55
C ASN A 57 6.80 -2.67 5.79
N LEU A 58 6.32 -1.41 5.81
CA LEU A 58 5.52 -0.88 6.93
C LEU A 58 4.16 -1.56 7.02
N PHE A 59 3.49 -1.79 5.88
CA PHE A 59 2.22 -2.49 5.83
C PHE A 59 2.35 -3.96 6.26
N GLU A 60 3.39 -4.67 5.82
CA GLU A 60 3.64 -6.05 6.27
C GLU A 60 3.94 -6.09 7.76
N GLU A 61 4.76 -5.17 8.27
CA GLU A 61 5.04 -5.11 9.70
C GLU A 61 3.78 -4.83 10.52
N GLY A 62 2.98 -3.85 10.11
CA GLY A 62 1.70 -3.54 10.76
C GLY A 62 0.70 -4.69 10.68
N TYR A 63 0.61 -5.36 9.52
CA TYR A 63 -0.26 -6.52 9.31
C TYR A 63 0.06 -7.66 10.30
N TYR A 64 1.34 -7.93 10.56
CA TYR A 64 1.74 -9.04 11.43
C TYR A 64 1.87 -8.67 12.90
N LYS A 65 2.12 -7.41 13.25
CA LYS A 65 2.48 -7.00 14.62
C LYS A 65 1.51 -6.05 15.29
N GLU A 66 0.57 -5.45 14.55
CA GLU A 66 -0.34 -4.43 15.09
C GLU A 66 -1.81 -4.84 14.94
N THR A 67 -2.66 -4.34 15.85
CA THR A 67 -4.10 -4.34 15.60
C THR A 67 -4.45 -3.21 14.64
N LEU A 68 -5.26 -3.54 13.63
CA LEU A 68 -5.86 -2.56 12.71
C LEU A 68 -7.01 -1.79 13.36
N GLU A 69 -7.45 -2.20 14.55
CA GLU A 69 -8.40 -1.43 15.38
C GLU A 69 -7.85 -0.02 15.62
N ASP A 70 -8.70 0.99 15.51
CA ASP A 70 -8.36 2.43 15.56
C ASP A 70 -7.53 2.96 14.38
N THR A 71 -7.32 2.18 13.31
CA THR A 71 -6.79 2.70 12.04
C THR A 71 -7.91 2.90 11.02
N ASN A 72 -7.68 3.73 10.02
CA ASN A 72 -8.58 3.84 8.85
C ASN A 72 -8.39 2.68 7.84
N MET A 73 -7.53 1.71 8.16
CA MET A 73 -7.20 0.59 7.28
C MET A 73 -8.02 -0.63 7.65
N GLU A 74 -8.58 -1.26 6.63
CA GLU A 74 -9.28 -2.53 6.76
C GLU A 74 -8.43 -3.65 6.17
N GLU A 75 -8.42 -4.82 6.82
CA GLU A 75 -7.63 -6.00 6.44
C GLU A 75 -7.76 -6.36 4.94
N LEU A 76 -8.98 -6.49 4.41
CA LEU A 76 -9.20 -6.78 2.98
C LEU A 76 -8.58 -5.75 2.03
N ARG A 77 -8.57 -4.47 2.45
CA ARG A 77 -7.97 -3.40 1.66
C ARG A 77 -6.45 -3.47 1.75
N LEU A 78 -5.92 -3.78 2.93
CA LEU A 78 -4.50 -3.93 3.18
C LEU A 78 -3.92 -5.11 2.37
N ASP A 79 -4.59 -6.27 2.38
CA ASP A 79 -4.22 -7.44 1.57
C ASP A 79 -4.13 -7.08 0.08
N TYR A 80 -5.15 -6.42 -0.44
CA TYR A 80 -5.18 -6.00 -1.84
C TYR A 80 -4.06 -5.00 -2.16
N LEU A 81 -3.83 -4.01 -1.29
CA LEU A 81 -2.76 -3.03 -1.46
C LEU A 81 -1.39 -3.67 -1.44
N LEU A 82 -1.13 -4.61 -0.54
CA LEU A 82 0.13 -5.36 -0.51
C LEU A 82 0.38 -6.13 -1.81
N GLY A 83 -0.67 -6.72 -2.38
CA GLY A 83 -0.60 -7.38 -3.69
C GLY A 83 -0.30 -6.41 -4.84
N GLU A 84 -1.02 -5.29 -4.92
CA GLU A 84 -0.83 -4.29 -5.98
C GLU A 84 0.52 -3.56 -5.87
N ILE A 85 1.00 -3.28 -4.65
CA ILE A 85 2.32 -2.69 -4.43
C ILE A 85 3.40 -3.68 -4.84
N SER A 86 3.29 -4.95 -4.45
CA SER A 86 4.26 -5.99 -4.84
C SER A 86 4.31 -6.16 -6.36
N ARG A 87 3.14 -6.16 -7.02
CA ARG A 87 3.06 -6.18 -8.49
C ARG A 87 3.80 -5.02 -9.14
N ARG A 88 3.63 -3.80 -8.61
CA ARG A 88 4.31 -2.59 -9.11
C ARG A 88 5.81 -2.60 -8.87
N LEU A 89 6.26 -3.28 -7.82
CA LEU A 89 7.66 -3.54 -7.52
C LEU A 89 8.22 -4.73 -8.32
N GLU A 90 7.45 -5.29 -9.25
CA GLU A 90 7.82 -6.45 -10.08
C GLU A 90 8.06 -7.73 -9.24
N ASP A 91 7.55 -7.75 -8.00
CA ASP A 91 7.60 -8.88 -7.08
C ASP A 91 6.36 -9.76 -7.27
N LYS A 92 6.43 -10.60 -8.30
CA LYS A 92 5.31 -11.44 -8.75
C LYS A 92 4.89 -12.47 -7.70
N GLU A 93 5.83 -13.01 -6.94
CA GLU A 93 5.56 -14.04 -5.94
C GLU A 93 4.71 -13.46 -4.80
N ASP A 94 5.15 -12.34 -4.21
CA ASP A 94 4.39 -11.71 -3.13
C ASP A 94 3.08 -11.10 -3.64
N ALA A 95 3.04 -10.58 -4.87
CA ALA A 95 1.80 -10.11 -5.48
C ALA A 95 0.73 -11.22 -5.52
N LEU A 96 1.09 -12.40 -6.04
CA LEU A 96 0.17 -13.54 -6.11
C LEU A 96 -0.24 -14.04 -4.72
N LYS A 97 0.70 -14.10 -3.78
CA LYS A 97 0.43 -14.46 -2.38
C LYS A 97 -0.65 -13.56 -1.78
N TRP A 98 -0.47 -12.24 -1.83
CA TRP A 98 -1.41 -11.29 -1.22
C TRP A 98 -2.76 -11.23 -1.94
N PHE A 99 -2.78 -11.38 -3.28
CA PHE A 99 -4.04 -11.52 -4.00
C PHE A 99 -4.79 -12.81 -3.65
N ASN A 100 -4.09 -13.94 -3.46
CA ASN A 100 -4.71 -15.17 -2.98
C ASN A 100 -5.26 -15.02 -1.56
N THR A 101 -4.53 -14.33 -0.67
CA THR A 101 -5.01 -14.00 0.69
C THR A 101 -6.32 -13.22 0.62
N THR A 102 -6.37 -12.16 -0.20
CA THR A 102 -7.57 -11.37 -0.41
C THR A 102 -8.74 -12.21 -0.94
N LEU A 103 -8.49 -13.05 -1.97
CA LEU A 103 -9.49 -13.92 -2.60
C LEU A 103 -10.05 -14.99 -1.65
N SER A 104 -9.26 -15.43 -0.68
CA SER A 104 -9.62 -16.46 0.28
C SER A 104 -10.40 -15.92 1.47
N ASN A 105 -10.41 -14.59 1.67
CA ASN A 105 -11.06 -13.96 2.80
C ASN A 105 -12.59 -13.97 2.65
N PRO A 106 -13.36 -14.60 3.56
CA PRO A 106 -14.82 -14.74 3.42
C PRO A 106 -15.55 -13.40 3.34
N ARG A 107 -15.00 -12.35 3.95
CA ARG A 107 -15.59 -11.00 3.94
C ARG A 107 -15.58 -10.37 2.55
N LEU A 108 -14.78 -10.89 1.60
CA LEU A 108 -14.65 -10.34 0.24
C LEU A 108 -16.01 -10.25 -0.47
N LYS A 109 -16.91 -11.22 -0.25
CA LYS A 109 -18.26 -11.25 -0.85
C LYS A 109 -19.12 -10.02 -0.49
N SER A 110 -18.81 -9.36 0.62
CA SER A 110 -19.49 -8.12 1.04
C SER A 110 -18.92 -6.86 0.36
N LYS A 111 -17.84 -6.99 -0.42
CA LYS A 111 -17.12 -5.88 -1.07
C LYS A 111 -16.93 -6.15 -2.57
N PRO A 112 -18.01 -5.99 -3.37
CA PRO A 112 -17.98 -6.31 -4.79
C PRO A 112 -16.92 -5.53 -5.59
N VAL A 113 -16.59 -4.30 -5.15
CA VAL A 113 -15.54 -3.49 -5.79
C VAL A 113 -14.16 -4.13 -5.59
N ILE A 114 -13.81 -4.51 -4.36
CA ILE A 114 -12.53 -5.17 -4.06
C ILE A 114 -12.46 -6.54 -4.74
N GLU A 115 -13.57 -7.29 -4.72
CA GLU A 115 -13.65 -8.60 -5.40
C GLU A 115 -13.36 -8.49 -6.89
N LYS A 116 -13.96 -7.51 -7.57
CA LYS A 116 -13.75 -7.30 -9.00
C LYS A 116 -12.28 -6.99 -9.30
N ILE A 117 -11.71 -6.01 -8.62
CA ILE A 117 -10.34 -5.55 -8.91
C ILE A 117 -9.30 -6.62 -8.57
N VAL A 118 -9.46 -7.38 -7.48
CA VAL A 118 -8.47 -8.40 -7.12
C VAL A 118 -8.49 -9.58 -8.08
N ARG A 119 -9.67 -10.01 -8.56
CA ARG A 119 -9.78 -11.07 -9.56
C ARG A 119 -9.14 -10.67 -10.88
N GLU A 120 -9.33 -9.42 -11.30
CA GLU A 120 -8.71 -8.87 -12.50
C GLU A 120 -7.18 -8.85 -12.38
N GLN A 121 -6.64 -8.28 -11.29
CA GLN A 121 -5.19 -8.20 -11.08
C GLN A 121 -4.54 -9.59 -10.95
N TRP A 122 -5.19 -10.52 -10.23
CA TRP A 122 -4.72 -11.88 -10.11
C TRP A 122 -4.66 -12.61 -11.46
N ARG A 123 -5.67 -12.41 -12.32
CA ARG A 123 -5.69 -13.00 -13.67
C ARG A 123 -4.54 -12.46 -14.52
N LEU A 124 -4.36 -11.14 -14.54
CA LEU A 124 -3.25 -10.50 -15.26
C LEU A 124 -1.89 -11.06 -14.83
N MET A 125 -1.73 -11.38 -13.54
CA MET A 125 -0.48 -11.96 -13.01
C MET A 125 -0.24 -13.42 -13.35
N ARG A 126 -1.28 -14.18 -13.69
CA ARG A 126 -1.12 -15.57 -14.14
C ARG A 126 -0.91 -15.70 -15.64
N GLU A 127 -1.47 -14.76 -16.41
CA GLU A 127 -1.44 -14.79 -17.87
C GLU A 127 -0.22 -14.08 -18.47
N GLY A 128 0.43 -13.17 -17.72
CA GLY A 128 1.72 -12.55 -18.09
C GLY A 128 2.89 -13.18 -17.36
#